data_AF-A0A532U763-F1
#
_entry.id   AF-A0A532U763-F1
#
_cell.length_a   1.000
_cell.length_b   1.000
_cell.length_c   1.000
_cell.angle_alpha   90.00
_cell.angle_beta   90.00
_cell.angle_gamma   90.00
#
_symmetry.space_group_name_H-M   'P 1'
#
loop_
_entity.id
_entity.type
_entity.pdbx_description
1 polymer ?
#
loop_
_entity_poly.entity_id
_entity_poly.type
_entity_poly.pdbx_seq_one_letter_code
_entity_poly.pdbx_strand_id
1 'polypeptide(L)' 'MSCYFRHMNKIFSEAGLEITSSNKKKADQIIHQIVGVSYKKCSDTWSKVKEHIAADSSRAKFIAKLKSKWAEVS' A
#
# COMPACT_ATOMS: atom_id res chain seq x y z
N MET A 1 5.65 12.11 -5.43
CA MET A 1 6.08 10.80 -5.95
C MET A 1 6.47 9.93 -4.77
N SER A 2 5.82 8.81 -4.58
CA SER A 2 6.08 7.89 -3.47
C SER A 2 7.20 6.93 -3.84
N CYS A 3 8.36 7.14 -3.24
CA CYS A 3 9.62 6.47 -3.54
C CYS A 3 9.58 4.95 -3.27
N TYR A 4 8.62 4.48 -2.46
CA TYR A 4 8.52 3.10 -2.00
C TYR A 4 7.75 2.15 -2.93
N PHE A 5 7.08 2.66 -3.98
CA PHE A 5 6.29 1.81 -4.90
C PHE A 5 7.12 0.68 -5.53
N ARG A 6 8.41 0.93 -5.77
CA ARG A 6 9.36 -0.06 -6.31
C ARG A 6 9.45 -1.32 -5.44
N HIS A 7 9.35 -1.16 -4.11
CA HIS A 7 9.37 -2.29 -3.16
C HIS A 7 7.99 -2.90 -2.95
N MET A 8 6.92 -2.17 -3.26
CA MET A 8 5.54 -2.64 -3.10
C MET A 8 5.00 -3.37 -4.33
N ASN A 9 5.68 -3.33 -5.48
CA ASN A 9 5.26 -4.07 -6.68
C ASN A 9 4.97 -5.56 -6.41
N LYS A 10 5.77 -6.21 -5.56
CA LYS A 10 5.52 -7.60 -5.16
C LYS A 10 4.20 -7.75 -4.40
N ILE A 11 3.95 -6.85 -3.44
CA ILE A 11 2.70 -6.81 -2.64
C ILE A 11 1.49 -6.52 -3.53
N PHE A 12 1.60 -5.58 -4.48
CA PHE A 12 0.53 -5.29 -5.43
C PHE A 12 0.24 -6.50 -6.32
N SER A 13 1.27 -7.18 -6.80
CA SER A 13 1.11 -8.40 -7.60
C SER A 13 0.46 -9.54 -6.80
N GLU A 14 0.86 -9.76 -5.55
CA GLU A 14 0.17 -10.70 -4.64
C GLU A 14 -1.27 -10.28 -4.35
N ALA A 15 -1.53 -8.97 -4.31
CA ALA A 15 -2.87 -8.43 -4.20
C ALA A 15 -3.67 -8.52 -5.50
N GLY A 16 -3.09 -8.97 -6.62
CA GLY A 16 -3.73 -8.95 -7.93
C GLY A 16 -4.05 -7.54 -8.43
N LEU A 17 -3.32 -6.54 -7.93
CA LEU A 17 -3.50 -5.13 -8.29
C LEU A 17 -2.42 -4.71 -9.27
N GLU A 18 -2.83 -4.24 -10.44
CA GLU A 18 -1.92 -3.64 -11.40
C GLU A 18 -1.87 -2.13 -11.20
N ILE A 19 -0.72 -1.63 -10.73
CA ILE A 19 -0.51 -0.20 -10.51
C ILE A 19 0.06 0.44 -11.77
N THR A 20 -0.74 1.31 -12.39
CA THR A 20 -0.39 2.13 -13.55
C THR A 20 -0.20 3.59 -13.14
N SER A 21 0.35 4.41 -14.03
CA SER A 21 0.54 5.85 -13.80
C SER A 21 -0.75 6.59 -13.43
N SER A 22 -1.89 6.13 -13.96
CA SER A 22 -3.21 6.74 -13.72
C SER A 22 -3.76 6.42 -12.32
N ASN A 23 -3.58 5.19 -11.84
CA ASN A 23 -4.11 4.75 -10.55
C ASN A 23 -3.10 4.87 -9.39
N LYS A 24 -1.84 5.24 -9.68
CA LYS A 24 -0.77 5.39 -8.67
C LYS A 24 -1.12 6.35 -7.54
N LYS A 25 -1.79 7.46 -7.86
CA LYS A 25 -2.24 8.44 -6.85
C LYS A 25 -3.29 7.85 -5.91
N LYS A 26 -4.21 7.05 -6.45
CA LYS A 26 -5.25 6.36 -5.69
C LYS A 26 -4.63 5.30 -4.77
N ALA A 27 -3.71 4.49 -5.30
CA ALA A 27 -2.95 3.52 -4.51
C ALA A 27 -2.22 4.19 -3.34
N ASP A 28 -1.57 5.32 -3.62
CA ASP A 28 -0.85 6.09 -2.60
C ASP A 28 -1.79 6.56 -1.49
N GLN A 29 -2.96 7.09 -1.82
CA GLN A 29 -3.97 7.52 -0.84
C GLN A 29 -4.50 6.34 0.00
N ILE A 30 -4.80 5.20 -0.63
CA ILE A 30 -5.27 4.00 0.09
C ILE A 30 -4.19 3.52 1.08
N ILE A 31 -2.93 3.50 0.67
CA ILE A 31 -1.83 3.08 1.55
C ILE A 31 -1.72 4.00 2.75
N HIS A 32 -1.77 5.32 2.54
CA HIS A 32 -1.76 6.30 3.63
C HIS A 32 -2.94 6.11 4.60
N GLN A 33 -4.13 5.80 4.08
CA GLN A 33 -5.29 5.46 4.92
C GLN A 33 -5.09 4.17 5.71
N ILE A 34 -4.52 3.13 5.10
CA ILE A 34 -4.28 1.84 5.76
C ILE A 34 -3.26 1.98 6.90
N VAL A 35 -2.19 2.74 6.69
CA VAL A 35 -1.16 2.95 7.72
C VAL A 35 -1.48 4.09 8.70
N GLY A 36 -2.55 4.85 8.47
CA GLY A 36 -2.96 5.97 9.32
C GLY A 36 -1.97 7.13 9.36
N VAL A 37 -1.13 7.30 8.32
CA VAL A 37 -0.13 8.37 8.26
C VAL A 37 -0.67 9.53 7.45
N SER A 38 -0.51 10.75 7.97
CA SER A 38 -0.95 11.97 7.30
C SER A 38 -0.28 12.13 5.93
N TYR A 39 -1.08 12.45 4.92
CA TYR A 39 -0.65 12.56 3.52
C TYR A 39 0.47 13.61 3.38
N LYS A 40 1.55 13.24 2.67
CA LYS A 40 2.85 13.93 2.43
C LYS A 40 4.08 13.41 3.20
N LYS A 41 3.94 12.50 4.17
CA LYS A 41 5.10 11.86 4.85
C LYS A 41 5.47 10.50 4.26
N CYS A 42 6.02 10.48 3.04
CA CYS A 42 6.37 9.24 2.33
C CYS A 42 7.33 8.31 3.10
N SER A 43 8.29 8.87 3.84
CA SER A 43 9.27 8.11 4.64
C SER A 43 8.62 7.39 5.83
N ASP A 44 7.73 8.09 6.53
CA ASP A 44 6.97 7.54 7.66
C ASP A 44 5.99 6.47 7.18
N THR A 45 5.30 6.73 6.07
CA THR A 45 4.41 5.77 5.42
C THR A 45 5.15 4.48 5.09
N TRP A 46 6.33 4.55 4.47
CA TRP A 46 7.11 3.34 4.14
C TRP A 46 7.60 2.58 5.37
N SER A 47 7.98 3.30 6.44
CA SER A 47 8.40 2.67 7.70
C SER A 47 7.26 1.88 8.32
N LYS A 48 6.06 2.46 8.36
CA LYS A 48 4.83 1.77 8.82
C LYS A 48 4.46 0.58 7.94
N VAL A 49 4.52 0.74 6.61
CA VAL A 49 4.28 -0.38 5.68
C VAL A 49 5.26 -1.51 5.96
N LYS A 50 6.55 -1.22 6.17
CA LYS A 50 7.56 -2.21 6.55
C LYS A 50 7.20 -2.95 7.84
N GLU A 51 6.75 -2.26 8.88
CA GLU A 51 6.26 -2.90 10.12
C GLU A 51 5.10 -3.87 9.83
N HIS A 52 4.20 -3.50 8.91
CA HIS A 52 3.08 -4.35 8.50
C HIS A 52 3.48 -5.54 7.62
N ILE A 53 4.52 -5.44 6.79
CA ILE A 53 4.95 -6.53 5.89
C ILE A 53 6.14 -7.34 6.41
N ALA A 54 6.70 -6.98 7.57
CA ALA A 54 7.87 -7.65 8.16
C ALA A 54 7.57 -9.09 8.58
N ALA A 55 6.36 -9.35 9.07
CA ALA A 55 5.89 -10.69 9.44
C ALA A 55 4.88 -11.21 8.41
N ASP A 56 4.95 -12.49 8.07
CA ASP A 56 4.09 -13.11 7.06
C ASP A 56 2.59 -12.97 7.41
N SER A 57 2.24 -13.18 8.67
CA SER A 57 0.86 -13.00 9.18
C SER A 57 0.37 -11.56 9.05
N SER A 58 1.26 -10.57 9.23
CA SER A 58 0.92 -9.15 9.11
C SER A 58 0.86 -8.72 7.65
N ARG A 59 1.73 -9.29 6.79
CA ARG A 59 1.73 -9.09 5.35
C ARG A 59 0.41 -9.54 4.73
N ALA A 60 -0.07 -10.72 5.07
CA ALA A 60 -1.36 -11.23 4.60
C ALA A 60 -2.52 -10.29 5.01
N LYS A 61 -2.52 -9.81 6.26
CA LYS A 61 -3.50 -8.81 6.74
C LYS A 61 -3.42 -7.50 5.96
N PHE A 62 -2.21 -7.05 5.64
CA PHE A 62 -2.01 -5.84 4.84
C PHE A 62 -2.55 -6.01 3.42
N ILE A 63 -2.26 -7.14 2.77
CA ILE A 63 -2.78 -7.47 1.42
C ILE A 63 -4.30 -7.54 1.42
N ALA A 64 -4.91 -8.19 2.42
CA ALA A 64 -6.36 -8.28 2.56
C ALA A 64 -7.01 -6.90 2.72
N LYS A 65 -6.45 -6.03 3.59
CA LYS A 65 -6.92 -4.65 3.75
C LYS A 65 -6.77 -3.84 2.47
N LEU A 66 -5.64 -3.99 1.77
CA LEU A 66 -5.37 -3.30 0.51
C LEU A 66 -6.40 -3.70 -0.55
N LYS A 67 -6.68 -4.99 -0.72
CA LYS A 67 -7.74 -5.50 -1.61
C LYS A 67 -9.10 -4.95 -1.25
N SER A 68 -9.48 -5.02 0.02
CA SER A 68 -10.79 -4.53 0.50
C SER A 68 -10.96 -3.04 0.21
N LYS A 69 -9.99 -2.21 0.61
CA LYS A 69 -10.03 -0.76 0.37
C LYS A 69 -9.97 -0.42 -1.11
N TRP A 70 -9.25 -1.20 -1.92
CA TRP A 70 -9.23 -1.01 -3.35
C TRP A 70 -10.60 -1.27 -3.98
N ALA A 71 -11.29 -2.35 -3.58
CA ALA A 71 -12.62 -2.69 -4.05
C ALA A 71 -13.69 -1.67 -3.61
N GLU A 72 -13.55 -1.05 -2.43
CA GLU A 72 -14.48 0.00 -1.97
C GLU A 72 -14.39 1.29 -2.81
N VAL A 73 -13.25 1.55 -3.44
CA VAL A 73 -12.98 2.80 -4.16
C VAL A 73 -12.94 2.59 -5.69
N SER A 74 -12.85 1.34 -6.16
CA SER A 74 -12.81 0.97 -7.59
C SER A 74 -14.19 0.80 -8.20
#